data_AF-A0A8J7RHX3-F1
#
_entry.id   AF-A0A8J7RHX3-F1
#
_cell.length_a   1.000
_cell.length_b   1.000
_cell.length_c   1.000
_cell.angle_alpha   90.00
_cell.angle_beta   90.00
_cell.angle_gamma   90.00
#
_symmetry.space_group_name_H-M   'P 1'
#
loop_
_entity.id
_entity.type
_entity.pdbx_description
1 polymer ?
#
loop_
_entity_poly.entity_id
_entity_poly.type
_entity_poly.pdbx_seq_one_letter_code
_entity_poly.pdbx_strand_id
1 'polypeptide(L)'
;MNTEQTLQNLTRLLLASLLAGLLGGGMIVFLRSYVYDWCWYDLLSFEHGIFFTIGCAHTLVLCFLTLFLAGMLAVALYPGKSRAQAAFAGGVSGCMACLVFVVHTLVSDLLSHGSVDLVGDLIFHASLILSHALSLMFLTLTMVVFAALGALILFSSLEKATTPEENARASRLVLGSTVLIILVFMVLPPLVAHAMPGTENTGAAIGRTVISLERTAPDTIVLTAQEVPVASALADPHFMVYIDGIEVSNASAAAASGLAVTVEPADGLQAVQGSQATWKGTAVMNNGTPVSVAVAAHGADGSKQFVFDRQA
;
A
#
# COMPACT_ATOMS: atom_id res chain seq x y z
N MET A 1 -24.75 -15.76 43.71
CA MET A 1 -24.82 -14.53 42.87
C MET A 1 -26.13 -14.60 42.09
N ASN A 2 -26.94 -13.55 42.10
CA ASN A 2 -28.30 -13.60 41.51
C ASN A 2 -28.19 -13.67 39.97
N THR A 3 -28.95 -14.57 39.33
CA THR A 3 -28.83 -14.86 37.88
C THR A 3 -29.12 -13.62 37.03
N GLU A 4 -30.09 -12.80 37.43
CA GLU A 4 -30.42 -11.53 36.76
C GLU A 4 -29.26 -10.51 36.80
N GLN A 5 -28.58 -10.41 37.94
CA GLN A 5 -27.44 -9.49 38.10
C GLN A 5 -26.24 -9.94 37.26
N THR A 6 -26.07 -11.26 37.12
CA THR A 6 -25.03 -11.85 36.26
C THR A 6 -25.30 -11.57 34.79
N LEU A 7 -26.56 -11.72 34.36
CA LEU A 7 -26.99 -11.44 32.99
C LEU A 7 -26.82 -9.96 32.63
N GLN A 8 -27.28 -9.04 33.50
CA GLN A 8 -27.13 -7.60 33.26
C GLN A 8 -25.66 -7.17 33.16
N ASN A 9 -24.79 -7.73 34.00
CA ASN A 9 -23.35 -7.46 33.95
C ASN A 9 -22.73 -7.97 32.65
N LEU A 10 -23.12 -9.15 32.19
CA LEU A 10 -22.67 -9.72 30.92
C LEU A 10 -23.09 -8.86 29.73
N THR A 11 -24.34 -8.39 29.70
CA THR A 11 -24.85 -7.52 28.63
C THR A 11 -24.08 -6.21 28.53
N ARG A 12 -23.80 -5.56 29.67
CA ARG A 12 -23.02 -4.31 29.71
C ARG A 12 -21.57 -4.53 29.27
N LEU A 13 -20.95 -5.62 29.73
CA LEU A 13 -19.60 -6.03 29.32
C LEU A 13 -19.52 -6.24 27.81
N LEU A 14 -20.48 -6.96 27.23
CA LEU A 14 -20.56 -7.20 25.79
C LEU A 14 -20.69 -5.89 25.00
N LEU A 15 -21.61 -5.00 25.39
CA LEU A 15 -21.82 -3.74 24.70
C LEU A 15 -20.55 -2.86 24.71
N ALA A 16 -19.91 -2.74 25.87
CA ALA A 16 -18.67 -1.97 26.03
C ALA A 16 -17.52 -2.54 25.17
N SER A 17 -17.39 -3.86 25.14
CA SER A 17 -16.34 -4.55 24.37
C SER A 17 -16.55 -4.41 22.85
N LEU A 18 -17.80 -4.52 22.40
CA LEU A 18 -18.17 -4.32 21.00
C LEU A 18 -17.92 -2.88 20.55
N LEU A 19 -18.29 -1.90 21.38
CA LEU A 19 -18.03 -0.49 21.10
C LEU A 19 -16.52 -0.20 21.02
N ALA A 20 -15.75 -0.71 21.99
CA ALA A 20 -14.30 -0.55 21.99
C ALA A 20 -13.66 -1.20 20.74
N GLY A 21 -14.11 -2.38 20.36
CA GLY A 21 -13.63 -3.07 19.17
C GLY A 21 -14.04 -2.39 17.87
N LEU A 22 -15.22 -1.79 17.80
CA LEU A 22 -15.65 -0.98 16.66
C LEU A 22 -14.77 0.27 16.50
N LEU A 23 -14.53 1.01 17.59
CA LEU A 23 -13.67 2.19 17.60
C LEU A 23 -12.22 1.83 17.26
N GLY A 24 -11.71 0.74 17.86
CA GLY A 24 -10.37 0.22 17.57
C GLY A 24 -10.23 -0.23 16.13
N GLY A 25 -11.20 -0.98 15.59
CA GLY A 25 -11.22 -1.44 14.20
C GLY A 25 -11.28 -0.28 13.20
N GLY A 26 -12.15 0.71 13.45
CA GLY A 26 -12.24 1.92 12.63
C GLY A 26 -10.93 2.72 12.66
N MET A 27 -10.29 2.80 13.84
CA MET A 27 -8.98 3.42 13.97
C MET A 27 -7.90 2.63 13.22
N ILE A 28 -7.85 1.29 13.30
CA ILE A 28 -6.90 0.47 12.51
C ILE A 28 -7.04 0.75 11.02
N VAL A 29 -8.28 0.78 10.52
CA VAL A 29 -8.58 1.08 9.11
C VAL A 29 -8.09 2.48 8.75
N PHE A 30 -8.47 3.49 9.54
CA PHE A 30 -8.06 4.87 9.33
C PHE A 30 -6.53 5.03 9.34
N LEU A 31 -5.86 4.46 10.35
CA LEU A 31 -4.41 4.51 10.49
C LEU A 31 -3.72 3.85 9.29
N ARG A 32 -4.19 2.67 8.88
CA ARG A 32 -3.63 1.96 7.72
C ARG A 32 -3.78 2.80 6.45
N SER A 33 -4.99 3.27 6.14
CA SER A 33 -5.23 4.06 4.94
C SER A 33 -4.44 5.37 4.97
N TYR A 34 -4.46 6.10 6.08
CA TYR A 34 -3.73 7.35 6.22
C TYR A 34 -2.21 7.17 6.12
N VAL A 35 -1.65 6.18 6.82
CA VAL A 35 -0.21 5.91 6.77
C VAL A 35 0.20 5.42 5.38
N TYR A 36 -0.59 4.55 4.76
CA TYR A 36 -0.31 4.10 3.40
C TYR A 36 -0.38 5.24 2.38
N ASP A 37 -1.50 5.96 2.32
CA ASP A 37 -1.74 6.97 1.29
C ASP A 37 -0.90 8.24 1.51
N TRP A 38 -0.76 8.69 2.76
CA TRP A 38 -0.14 9.98 3.04
C TRP A 38 1.35 9.89 3.31
N CYS A 39 1.80 8.78 3.90
CA CYS A 39 3.20 8.64 4.29
C CYS A 39 3.99 7.81 3.31
N TRP A 40 3.41 6.74 2.78
CA TRP A 40 4.16 5.77 1.99
C TRP A 40 3.86 5.83 0.50
N TYR A 41 2.70 6.29 0.05
CA TYR A 41 2.34 6.27 -1.37
C TYR A 41 3.38 6.96 -2.25
N ASP A 42 3.81 8.17 -1.84
CA ASP A 42 4.85 8.90 -2.55
C ASP A 42 6.22 8.21 -2.40
N LEU A 43 6.51 7.61 -1.25
CA LEU A 43 7.80 6.98 -0.96
C LEU A 43 8.01 5.60 -1.59
N LEU A 44 6.95 4.81 -1.68
CA LEU A 44 6.93 3.48 -2.29
C LEU A 44 7.32 3.56 -3.75
N SER A 45 7.11 4.70 -4.39
CA SER A 45 7.58 4.94 -5.75
C SER A 45 9.11 4.88 -5.86
N PHE A 46 9.89 5.27 -4.82
CA PHE A 46 11.36 5.42 -4.90
C PHE A 46 12.16 4.11 -4.82
N GLU A 47 11.74 3.13 -4.02
CA GLU A 47 12.27 1.75 -4.01
C GLU A 47 11.24 0.78 -3.42
N HIS A 48 10.62 -0.03 -4.26
CA HIS A 48 9.50 -0.90 -3.86
C HIS A 48 9.85 -1.91 -2.76
N GLY A 49 11.11 -2.30 -2.57
CA GLY A 49 11.48 -3.33 -1.59
C GLY A 49 11.60 -2.82 -0.15
N ILE A 50 12.46 -1.83 0.06
CA ILE A 50 12.81 -1.35 1.41
C ILE A 50 11.68 -0.52 2.02
N PHE A 51 11.11 0.41 1.26
CA PHE A 51 10.02 1.26 1.75
C PHE A 51 8.71 0.48 1.97
N PHE A 52 8.44 -0.55 1.17
CA PHE A 52 7.33 -1.47 1.43
C PHE A 52 7.54 -2.24 2.72
N THR A 53 8.74 -2.77 2.94
CA THR A 53 9.06 -3.51 4.18
C THR A 53 8.94 -2.60 5.41
N ILE A 54 9.46 -1.37 5.35
CA ILE A 54 9.33 -0.40 6.44
C ILE A 54 7.86 0.01 6.64
N GLY A 55 7.12 0.26 5.57
CA GLY A 55 5.70 0.59 5.63
C GLY A 55 4.84 -0.54 6.22
N CYS A 56 5.13 -1.78 5.85
CA CYS A 56 4.50 -2.98 6.42
C CYS A 56 4.84 -3.12 7.91
N ALA A 57 6.11 -2.98 8.29
CA ALA A 57 6.54 -3.06 9.68
C ALA A 57 5.88 -1.96 10.53
N HIS A 58 5.82 -0.74 10.01
CA HIS A 58 5.17 0.40 10.66
C HIS A 58 3.66 0.17 10.83
N THR A 59 2.97 -0.26 9.77
CA THR A 59 1.54 -0.60 9.82
C THR A 59 1.27 -1.69 10.85
N LEU A 60 2.13 -2.72 10.92
CA LEU A 60 2.02 -3.81 11.88
C LEU A 60 2.19 -3.35 13.33
N VAL A 61 3.15 -2.46 13.60
CA VAL A 61 3.32 -1.84 14.94
C VAL A 61 2.09 -1.02 15.34
N LEU A 62 1.55 -0.21 14.43
CA LEU A 62 0.34 0.59 14.70
C LEU A 62 -0.89 -0.30 14.94
N CYS A 63 -1.03 -1.39 14.19
CA CYS A 63 -2.08 -2.39 14.41
C CYS A 63 -2.00 -2.96 15.83
N PHE A 64 -0.82 -3.41 16.27
CA PHE A 64 -0.64 -3.96 17.62
C PHE A 64 -0.98 -2.95 18.72
N LEU A 65 -0.51 -1.71 18.59
CA LEU A 65 -0.80 -0.65 19.57
C LEU A 65 -2.29 -0.30 19.62
N THR A 66 -2.97 -0.28 18.47
CA THR A 66 -4.41 0.05 18.41
C THR A 66 -5.26 -1.06 19.01
N LEU A 67 -4.91 -2.33 18.77
CA LEU A 67 -5.56 -3.49 19.38
C LEU A 67 -5.37 -3.51 20.90
N PHE A 68 -4.16 -3.16 21.34
CA PHE A 68 -3.85 -2.99 22.76
C PHE A 68 -4.72 -1.89 23.39
N LEU A 69 -4.85 -0.74 22.72
CA LEU A 69 -5.70 0.38 23.15
C LEU A 69 -7.19 -0.01 23.19
N ALA A 70 -7.69 -0.75 22.19
CA ALA A 70 -9.07 -1.24 22.15
C ALA A 70 -9.36 -2.17 23.33
N GLY A 71 -8.42 -3.06 23.66
CA GLY A 71 -8.48 -3.90 24.84
C GLY A 71 -8.54 -3.12 26.16
N MET A 72 -7.67 -2.12 26.31
CA MET A 72 -7.71 -1.21 27.46
C MET A 72 -9.03 -0.45 27.53
N LEU A 73 -9.52 0.07 26.41
CA LEU A 73 -10.77 0.82 26.32
C LEU A 73 -11.97 -0.05 26.72
N ALA A 74 -12.00 -1.32 26.34
CA ALA A 74 -13.06 -2.24 26.76
C ALA A 74 -13.17 -2.36 28.28
N VAL A 75 -12.03 -2.40 28.98
CA VAL A 75 -11.98 -2.40 30.46
C VAL A 75 -12.26 -1.03 31.05
N ALA A 76 -11.83 0.06 30.42
CA ALA A 76 -12.15 1.41 30.88
C ALA A 76 -13.67 1.69 30.80
N LEU A 77 -14.34 1.18 29.76
CA LEU A 77 -15.78 1.32 29.56
C LEU A 77 -16.61 0.38 30.45
N TYR A 78 -16.02 -0.69 30.98
CA TYR A 78 -16.68 -1.62 31.89
C TYR A 78 -15.88 -1.81 33.19
N PRO A 79 -16.37 -1.28 34.34
CA PRO A 79 -15.71 -1.44 35.64
C PRO A 79 -15.97 -2.84 36.22
N GLY A 80 -15.49 -3.87 35.53
CA GLY A 80 -15.46 -5.24 36.02
C GLY A 80 -14.42 -5.45 37.11
N LYS A 81 -14.68 -6.34 38.06
CA LYS A 81 -13.77 -6.63 39.19
C LYS A 81 -12.95 -7.90 39.01
N SER A 82 -13.05 -8.61 37.88
CA SER A 82 -12.32 -9.87 37.68
C SER A 82 -11.42 -9.84 36.45
N ARG A 83 -10.21 -10.40 36.60
CA ARG A 83 -9.23 -10.56 35.51
C ARG A 83 -9.79 -11.36 34.34
N ALA A 84 -10.62 -12.38 34.62
CA ALA A 84 -11.28 -13.17 33.59
C ALA A 84 -12.26 -12.34 32.74
N GLN A 85 -13.02 -11.44 33.37
CA GLN A 85 -13.91 -10.52 32.64
C GLN A 85 -13.12 -9.49 31.82
N ALA A 86 -11.99 -9.00 32.34
CA ALA A 86 -11.11 -8.08 31.60
C ALA A 86 -10.51 -8.76 30.35
N ALA A 87 -9.94 -9.96 30.50
CA ALA A 87 -9.42 -10.72 29.37
C ALA A 87 -10.51 -11.04 28.34
N PHE A 88 -11.71 -11.41 28.79
CA PHE A 88 -12.86 -11.63 27.92
C PHE A 88 -13.26 -10.35 27.16
N ALA A 89 -13.32 -9.20 27.85
CA ALA A 89 -13.62 -7.90 27.24
C ALA A 89 -12.64 -7.57 26.12
N GLY A 90 -11.34 -7.70 26.43
CA GLY A 90 -10.27 -7.49 25.46
C GLY A 90 -10.38 -8.44 24.27
N GLY A 91 -10.63 -9.73 24.52
CA GLY A 91 -10.80 -10.71 23.45
C GLY A 91 -11.97 -10.40 22.51
N VAL A 92 -13.15 -10.06 23.07
CA VAL A 92 -14.32 -9.65 22.27
C VAL A 92 -14.03 -8.38 21.47
N SER A 93 -13.36 -7.40 22.07
CA SER A 93 -12.93 -6.18 21.37
C SER A 93 -11.97 -6.50 20.21
N GLY A 94 -11.00 -7.39 20.42
CA GLY A 94 -10.06 -7.82 19.38
C GLY A 94 -10.75 -8.54 18.21
N CYS A 95 -11.70 -9.43 18.49
CA CYS A 95 -12.53 -10.08 17.46
C CYS A 95 -13.31 -9.06 16.64
N MET A 96 -13.94 -8.07 17.30
CA MET A 96 -14.72 -7.05 16.61
C MET A 96 -13.84 -6.14 15.75
N ALA A 97 -12.65 -5.76 16.24
CA ALA A 97 -11.69 -4.98 15.46
C ALA A 97 -11.22 -5.74 14.20
N CYS A 98 -10.94 -7.04 14.32
CA CYS A 98 -10.61 -7.91 13.19
C CYS A 98 -11.75 -7.95 12.16
N LEU A 99 -13.00 -8.12 12.61
CA LEU A 99 -14.16 -8.14 11.74
C LEU A 99 -14.28 -6.85 10.91
N VAL A 100 -14.16 -5.69 11.56
CA VAL A 100 -14.19 -4.38 10.87
C VAL A 100 -13.09 -4.29 9.80
N PHE A 101 -11.87 -4.73 10.15
CA PHE A 101 -10.74 -4.72 9.23
C PHE A 101 -10.95 -5.63 8.01
N VAL A 102 -11.46 -6.84 8.23
CA VAL A 102 -11.76 -7.81 7.16
C VAL A 102 -12.87 -7.27 6.26
N VAL A 103 -13.97 -6.77 6.83
CA VAL A 103 -15.07 -6.18 6.07
C VAL A 103 -14.58 -5.00 5.23
N HIS A 104 -13.78 -4.10 5.80
CA HIS A 104 -13.20 -2.98 5.06
C HIS A 104 -12.33 -3.45 3.89
N THR A 105 -11.50 -4.48 4.10
CA THR A 105 -10.63 -5.02 3.05
C THR A 105 -11.46 -5.61 1.91
N LEU A 106 -12.47 -6.42 2.22
CA LEU A 106 -13.36 -7.03 1.23
C LEU A 106 -14.17 -5.98 0.45
N VAL A 107 -14.71 -4.97 1.13
CA VAL A 107 -15.47 -3.90 0.48
C VAL A 107 -14.56 -3.05 -0.42
N SER A 108 -13.35 -2.73 0.03
CA SER A 108 -12.40 -1.95 -0.77
C SER A 108 -11.96 -2.70 -2.01
N ASP A 109 -11.69 -4.00 -1.87
CA ASP A 109 -11.31 -4.87 -2.99
C ASP A 109 -12.44 -4.97 -4.02
N LEU A 110 -13.67 -5.26 -3.56
CA LEU A 110 -14.86 -5.31 -4.42
C LEU A 110 -15.08 -3.99 -5.18
N LEU A 111 -14.93 -2.84 -4.52
CA LEU A 111 -15.10 -1.53 -5.15
C LEU A 111 -13.98 -1.21 -6.15
N SER A 112 -12.76 -1.69 -5.92
CA SER A 112 -11.63 -1.43 -6.83
C SER A 112 -11.71 -2.16 -8.17
N HIS A 113 -12.42 -3.30 -8.23
CA HIS A 113 -12.51 -4.11 -9.45
C HIS A 113 -13.49 -3.54 -10.49
N GLY A 114 -14.36 -2.58 -10.10
CA GLY A 114 -15.30 -1.91 -11.01
C GLY A 114 -16.18 -2.86 -11.83
N SER A 115 -16.36 -4.09 -11.36
CA SER A 115 -16.87 -5.19 -12.19
C SER A 115 -18.38 -5.12 -12.35
N VAL A 116 -18.84 -5.56 -13.52
CA VAL A 116 -20.26 -5.61 -13.91
C VAL A 116 -20.92 -6.93 -13.49
N ASP A 117 -20.12 -7.93 -13.04
CA ASP A 117 -20.60 -9.27 -12.65
C ASP A 117 -20.43 -9.50 -11.14
N LEU A 118 -21.42 -9.00 -10.40
CA LEU A 118 -21.48 -9.09 -8.94
C LEU A 118 -21.44 -10.54 -8.41
N VAL A 119 -21.93 -11.52 -9.19
CA VAL A 119 -22.04 -12.92 -8.75
C VAL A 119 -20.69 -13.62 -8.89
N GLY A 120 -20.00 -13.41 -10.02
CA GLY A 120 -18.63 -13.90 -10.23
C GLY A 120 -17.67 -13.37 -9.17
N ASP A 121 -17.73 -12.07 -8.89
CA ASP A 121 -16.89 -11.45 -7.84
C ASP A 121 -17.21 -11.99 -6.45
N LEU A 122 -18.48 -12.17 -6.10
CA LEU A 122 -18.86 -12.72 -4.79
C LEU A 122 -18.31 -14.13 -4.59
N ILE A 123 -18.39 -14.99 -5.62
CA ILE A 123 -17.83 -16.36 -5.57
C ILE A 123 -16.30 -16.32 -5.44
N PHE A 124 -15.63 -15.44 -6.19
CA PHE A 124 -14.18 -15.26 -6.10
C PHE A 124 -13.75 -14.83 -4.69
N HIS A 125 -14.40 -13.82 -4.10
CA HIS A 125 -14.09 -13.34 -2.76
C HIS A 125 -14.41 -14.37 -1.67
N ALA A 126 -15.53 -15.10 -1.79
CA ALA A 126 -15.84 -16.21 -0.87
C ALA A 126 -14.77 -17.31 -0.93
N SER A 127 -14.28 -17.63 -2.13
CA SER A 127 -13.19 -18.59 -2.34
C SER A 127 -11.86 -18.07 -1.80
N LEU A 128 -11.61 -16.77 -1.90
CA LEU A 128 -10.43 -16.11 -1.32
C LEU A 128 -10.43 -16.18 0.21
N ILE A 129 -11.58 -15.88 0.84
CA ILE A 129 -11.74 -15.98 2.31
C ILE A 129 -11.50 -17.42 2.75
N LEU A 130 -12.07 -18.41 2.04
CA LEU A 130 -11.94 -19.81 2.40
C LEU A 130 -10.50 -20.31 2.23
N SER A 131 -9.81 -19.92 1.15
CA SER A 131 -8.40 -20.26 0.92
C SER A 131 -7.45 -19.61 1.94
N HIS A 132 -7.84 -18.47 2.52
CA HIS A 132 -7.06 -17.76 3.53
C HIS A 132 -7.58 -17.99 4.96
N ALA A 133 -8.51 -18.93 5.16
CA ALA A 133 -9.18 -19.14 6.45
C ALA A 133 -8.20 -19.38 7.61
N LEU A 134 -7.14 -20.18 7.38
CA LEU A 134 -6.11 -20.43 8.39
C LEU A 134 -5.33 -19.15 8.75
N SER A 135 -4.96 -18.36 7.76
CA SER A 135 -4.27 -17.08 7.97
C SER A 135 -5.17 -16.06 8.67
N LEU A 136 -6.45 -16.01 8.33
CA LEU A 136 -7.46 -15.17 8.98
C LEU A 136 -7.70 -15.61 10.43
N MET A 137 -7.73 -16.92 10.71
CA MET A 137 -7.80 -17.44 12.07
C MET A 137 -6.57 -17.05 12.89
N PHE A 138 -5.37 -17.18 12.33
CA PHE A 138 -4.13 -16.79 12.99
C PHE A 138 -4.09 -15.28 13.28
N LEU A 139 -4.51 -14.46 12.30
CA LEU A 139 -4.64 -13.03 12.46
C LEU A 139 -5.63 -12.69 13.59
N THR A 140 -6.81 -13.30 13.57
CA THR A 140 -7.85 -13.10 14.58
C THR A 140 -7.33 -13.47 15.98
N LEU A 141 -6.65 -14.61 16.11
CA LEU A 141 -6.07 -15.04 17.39
C LEU A 141 -5.02 -14.03 17.89
N THR A 142 -4.16 -13.56 17.00
CA THR A 142 -3.16 -12.53 17.32
C THR A 142 -3.83 -11.25 17.82
N MET A 143 -4.91 -10.81 17.15
CA MET A 143 -5.67 -9.63 17.57
C MET A 143 -6.34 -9.80 18.94
N VAL A 144 -6.92 -10.98 19.19
CA VAL A 144 -7.52 -11.34 20.48
C VAL A 144 -6.48 -11.30 21.60
N VAL A 145 -5.29 -11.86 21.37
CA VAL A 145 -4.21 -11.89 22.38
C VAL A 145 -3.74 -10.48 22.73
N PHE A 146 -3.48 -9.63 21.75
CA PHE A 146 -3.02 -8.26 22.02
C PHE A 146 -4.08 -7.41 22.73
N ALA A 147 -5.35 -7.53 22.35
CA ALA A 147 -6.43 -6.83 23.02
C ALA A 147 -6.66 -7.36 24.44
N ALA A 148 -6.57 -8.67 24.67
CA ALA A 148 -6.63 -9.24 26.01
C ALA A 148 -5.45 -8.78 26.90
N LEU A 149 -4.24 -8.67 26.34
CA LEU A 149 -3.07 -8.14 27.05
C LEU A 149 -3.26 -6.68 27.45
N GLY A 150 -3.78 -5.84 26.55
CA GLY A 150 -4.13 -4.45 26.86
C GLY A 150 -5.12 -4.37 28.02
N ALA A 151 -6.21 -5.12 27.93
CA ALA A 151 -7.22 -5.21 28.99
C ALA A 151 -6.62 -5.60 30.35
N LEU A 152 -5.74 -6.61 30.38
CA LEU A 152 -5.10 -7.09 31.60
C LEU A 152 -4.12 -6.08 32.19
N ILE A 153 -3.37 -5.34 31.37
CA ILE A 153 -2.43 -4.33 31.85
C ILE A 153 -3.15 -3.14 32.47
N LEU A 154 -4.23 -2.66 31.85
CA LEU A 154 -5.04 -1.62 32.45
C LEU A 154 -5.67 -2.11 33.76
N PHE A 155 -6.25 -3.32 33.76
CA PHE A 155 -6.82 -3.92 34.96
C PHE A 155 -5.79 -4.02 36.09
N SER A 156 -4.58 -4.50 35.82
CA SER A 156 -3.51 -4.61 36.83
C SER A 156 -3.08 -3.24 37.38
N SER A 157 -3.10 -2.21 36.53
CA SER A 157 -2.80 -0.84 36.95
C SER A 157 -3.88 -0.27 37.86
N LEU A 158 -5.15 -0.59 37.58
CA LEU A 158 -6.29 -0.21 38.42
C LEU A 158 -6.30 -0.98 39.75
N GLU A 159 -6.00 -2.28 39.73
CA GLU A 159 -5.95 -3.12 40.93
C GLU A 159 -4.92 -2.62 41.96
N LYS A 160 -3.84 -1.97 41.51
CA LYS A 160 -2.77 -1.43 42.37
C LYS A 160 -3.09 -0.06 42.97
N ALA A 161 -4.08 0.66 42.46
CA ALA A 161 -4.42 1.99 42.96
C ALA A 161 -5.27 1.90 44.22
N THR A 162 -4.87 2.65 45.25
CA THR A 162 -5.49 2.59 46.58
C THR A 162 -6.69 3.52 46.72
N THR A 163 -6.77 4.56 45.86
CA THR A 163 -7.90 5.50 45.82
C THR A 163 -8.56 5.61 44.44
N PRO A 164 -9.82 6.07 44.35
CA PRO A 164 -10.48 6.33 43.07
C PRO A 164 -9.76 7.38 42.20
N GLU A 165 -9.12 8.38 42.82
CA GLU A 165 -8.32 9.38 42.10
C GLU A 165 -7.03 8.78 41.52
N GLU A 166 -6.34 7.91 42.27
CA GLU A 166 -5.17 7.18 41.76
C GLU A 166 -5.54 6.27 40.60
N ASN A 167 -6.71 5.63 40.68
CA ASN A 167 -7.27 4.81 39.60
C ASN A 167 -7.49 5.63 38.31
N ALA A 168 -8.14 6.78 38.44
CA ALA A 168 -8.37 7.68 37.32
C ALA A 168 -7.05 8.19 36.72
N ARG A 169 -6.06 8.47 37.57
CA ARG A 169 -4.73 8.95 37.14
C ARG A 169 -3.92 7.86 36.43
N ALA A 170 -3.88 6.64 36.97
CA ALA A 170 -3.19 5.51 36.37
C ALA A 170 -3.80 5.13 35.01
N SER A 171 -5.14 5.09 34.93
CA SER A 171 -5.85 4.83 33.68
C SER A 171 -5.54 5.88 32.61
N ARG A 172 -5.64 7.18 32.96
CA ARG A 172 -5.31 8.27 32.03
C ARG A 172 -3.86 8.26 31.60
N LEU A 173 -2.93 7.91 32.50
CA LEU A 173 -1.50 7.85 32.17
C LEU A 173 -1.20 6.70 31.21
N VAL A 174 -1.73 5.50 31.48
CA VAL A 174 -1.51 4.33 30.61
C VAL A 174 -2.17 4.54 29.24
N LEU A 175 -3.41 5.02 29.21
CA LEU A 175 -4.13 5.31 27.97
C LEU A 175 -3.44 6.44 27.19
N GLY A 176 -3.12 7.54 27.87
CA GLY A 176 -2.46 8.72 27.28
C GLY A 176 -1.06 8.44 26.77
N SER A 177 -0.26 7.66 27.50
CA SER A 177 1.07 7.23 27.05
C SER A 177 0.99 6.32 25.82
N THR A 178 0.00 5.42 25.76
CA THR A 178 -0.20 4.55 24.60
C THR A 178 -0.64 5.34 23.36
N VAL A 179 -1.56 6.30 23.52
CA VAL A 179 -1.94 7.22 22.43
C VAL A 179 -0.75 8.07 21.97
N LEU A 180 0.06 8.57 22.91
CA LEU A 180 1.27 9.32 22.57
C LEU A 180 2.26 8.46 21.79
N ILE A 181 2.47 7.20 22.19
CA ILE A 181 3.31 6.26 21.45
C ILE A 181 2.76 6.05 20.04
N ILE A 182 1.45 5.84 19.88
CA ILE A 182 0.81 5.73 18.55
C ILE A 182 1.11 6.99 17.72
N LEU A 183 0.89 8.19 18.27
CA LEU A 183 1.14 9.45 17.57
C LEU A 183 2.62 9.62 17.20
N VAL A 184 3.54 9.29 18.10
CA VAL A 184 4.99 9.34 17.85
C VAL A 184 5.33 8.40 16.70
N PHE A 185 4.87 7.15 16.73
CA PHE A 185 5.09 6.21 15.64
C PHE A 185 4.39 6.65 14.36
N MET A 186 3.21 7.28 14.42
CA MET A 186 2.57 7.82 13.22
C MET A 186 3.32 8.98 12.60
N VAL A 187 3.88 9.89 13.40
CA VAL A 187 4.39 11.18 12.90
C VAL A 187 5.89 11.12 12.61
N LEU A 188 6.69 10.40 13.40
CA LEU A 188 8.15 10.41 13.21
C LEU A 188 8.61 9.75 11.90
N PRO A 189 8.18 8.55 11.52
CA PRO A 189 8.63 7.91 10.29
C PRO A 189 8.34 8.74 9.03
N PRO A 190 7.14 9.32 8.83
CA PRO A 190 6.89 10.20 7.69
C PRO A 190 7.77 11.45 7.74
N LEU A 191 7.96 12.04 8.92
CA LEU A 191 8.75 13.25 9.08
C LEU A 191 10.24 13.01 8.86
N VAL A 192 10.75 11.86 9.30
CA VAL A 192 12.11 11.38 9.01
C VAL A 192 12.28 11.08 7.53
N ALA A 193 11.31 10.41 6.91
CA ALA A 193 11.39 10.06 5.50
C ALA A 193 11.28 11.30 4.57
N HIS A 194 10.46 12.29 4.92
CA HIS A 194 10.43 13.59 4.23
C HIS A 194 11.68 14.44 4.48
N ALA A 195 12.33 14.28 5.64
CA ALA A 195 13.53 15.03 5.99
C ALA A 195 14.83 14.39 5.47
N MET A 196 14.79 13.16 4.94
CA MET A 196 15.96 12.52 4.32
C MET A 196 16.36 13.30 3.05
N PRO A 197 17.48 14.05 3.06
CA PRO A 197 17.93 14.81 1.90
C PRO A 197 18.55 13.84 0.90
N GLY A 198 17.95 13.71 -0.28
CA GLY A 198 18.47 12.84 -1.36
C GLY A 198 17.42 12.03 -2.12
N THR A 199 16.14 12.06 -1.71
CA THR A 199 15.04 11.41 -2.44
C THR A 199 14.39 12.36 -3.47
N GLU A 200 15.20 13.13 -4.19
CA GLU A 200 14.75 13.71 -5.45
C GLU A 200 14.56 12.57 -6.46
N ASN A 201 13.36 11.98 -6.47
CA ASN A 201 12.60 11.42 -7.60
C ASN A 201 13.38 10.92 -8.84
N THR A 202 14.47 10.18 -8.65
CA THR A 202 15.35 9.74 -9.74
C THR A 202 15.12 8.26 -10.09
N GLY A 203 14.94 7.36 -9.11
CA GLY A 203 14.75 5.93 -9.38
C GLY A 203 13.30 5.49 -9.68
N ALA A 204 12.30 6.18 -9.13
CA ALA A 204 10.87 5.89 -9.34
C ALA A 204 10.36 6.25 -10.74
N ALA A 205 11.02 7.22 -11.35
CA ALA A 205 10.43 8.03 -12.40
C ALA A 205 10.39 7.27 -13.73
N ILE A 206 11.39 6.41 -13.99
CA ILE A 206 11.44 5.64 -15.24
C ILE A 206 10.27 4.68 -15.31
N GLY A 207 9.87 4.02 -14.22
CA GLY A 207 8.78 3.04 -14.21
C GLY A 207 7.41 3.59 -14.66
N ARG A 208 7.25 4.91 -14.72
CA ARG A 208 6.08 5.60 -15.29
C ARG A 208 6.24 5.94 -16.78
N THR A 209 7.35 5.58 -17.41
CA THR A 209 7.57 5.86 -18.82
C THR A 209 6.67 4.94 -19.65
N VAL A 210 5.65 5.53 -20.26
CA VAL A 210 4.75 4.83 -21.18
C VAL A 210 5.07 5.31 -22.58
N ILE A 211 5.67 4.44 -23.38
CA ILE A 211 5.87 4.68 -24.81
C ILE A 211 4.86 3.82 -25.57
N SER A 212 4.00 4.46 -26.37
CA SER A 212 3.14 3.72 -27.29
C SER A 212 3.79 3.64 -28.66
N LEU A 213 3.71 2.46 -29.26
CA LEU A 213 4.09 2.21 -30.63
C LEU A 213 2.83 2.09 -31.48
N GLU A 214 2.76 2.87 -32.55
CA GLU A 214 1.71 2.81 -33.55
C GLU A 214 2.32 2.58 -34.93
N ARG A 215 1.68 1.73 -35.73
CA ARG A 215 2.05 1.54 -37.14
C ARG A 215 1.08 2.32 -38.02
N THR A 216 1.54 3.42 -38.60
CA THR A 216 0.70 4.31 -39.43
C THR A 216 0.74 3.93 -40.91
N ALA A 217 1.75 3.19 -41.35
CA ALA A 217 1.86 2.60 -42.69
C ALA A 217 2.69 1.30 -42.65
N PRO A 218 2.69 0.47 -43.71
CA PRO A 218 3.45 -0.77 -43.73
C PRO A 218 4.95 -0.58 -43.44
N ASP A 219 5.52 0.53 -43.88
CA ASP A 219 6.92 0.93 -43.76
C ASP A 219 7.17 2.05 -42.74
N THR A 220 6.20 2.32 -41.85
CA THR A 220 6.27 3.45 -40.92
C THR A 220 5.77 3.07 -39.53
N ILE A 221 6.59 3.36 -38.52
CA ILE A 221 6.21 3.26 -37.09
C ILE A 221 6.35 4.64 -36.44
N VAL A 222 5.45 4.95 -35.52
CA VAL A 222 5.43 6.16 -34.72
C VAL A 222 5.51 5.76 -33.26
N LEU A 223 6.51 6.27 -32.55
CA LEU A 223 6.60 6.18 -31.10
C LEU A 223 6.06 7.48 -30.50
N THR A 224 5.16 7.35 -29.53
CA THR A 224 4.65 8.48 -28.75
C THR A 224 4.98 8.28 -27.29
N ALA A 225 5.58 9.30 -26.67
CA ALA A 225 5.83 9.30 -25.24
C ALA A 225 4.56 9.75 -24.49
N GLN A 226 3.76 8.81 -24.00
CA GLN A 226 2.46 9.09 -23.37
C GLN A 226 2.60 9.58 -21.93
N GLU A 227 3.52 8.99 -21.19
CA GLU A 227 3.90 9.41 -19.84
C GLU A 227 5.42 9.42 -19.78
N VAL A 228 5.99 10.55 -19.34
CA VAL A 228 7.43 10.74 -19.21
C VAL A 228 7.69 11.35 -17.83
N PRO A 229 8.66 10.85 -17.06
CA PRO A 229 9.05 11.50 -15.82
C PRO A 229 9.62 12.91 -16.03
N VAL A 230 9.82 13.64 -14.94
CA VAL A 230 10.56 14.90 -14.98
C VAL A 230 11.94 14.70 -15.58
N ALA A 231 12.39 15.63 -16.43
CA ALA A 231 13.65 15.49 -17.19
C ALA A 231 14.88 15.22 -16.31
N SER A 232 14.90 15.71 -15.06
CA SER A 232 15.98 15.46 -14.10
C SER A 232 16.12 14.00 -13.68
N ALA A 233 15.11 13.17 -13.93
CA ALA A 233 15.14 11.75 -13.62
C ALA A 233 15.72 10.88 -14.75
N LEU A 234 15.94 11.45 -15.94
CA LEU A 234 16.43 10.72 -17.11
C LEU A 234 17.90 11.07 -17.38
N ALA A 235 18.68 10.05 -17.72
CA ALA A 235 20.06 10.23 -18.21
C ALA A 235 20.04 10.69 -19.67
N ASP A 236 21.18 11.20 -20.15
CA ASP A 236 21.40 11.49 -21.58
C ASP A 236 22.21 10.34 -22.21
N PRO A 237 21.77 9.70 -23.30
CA PRO A 237 20.47 9.89 -23.97
C PRO A 237 19.29 9.33 -23.18
N HIS A 238 18.17 10.06 -23.21
CA HIS A 238 16.94 9.73 -22.48
C HIS A 238 16.31 8.41 -22.94
N PHE A 239 16.27 8.21 -24.27
CA PHE A 239 15.72 7.01 -24.90
C PHE A 239 16.70 6.44 -25.91
N MET A 240 16.83 5.12 -25.92
CA MET A 240 17.46 4.38 -27.01
C MET A 240 16.42 3.51 -27.71
N VAL A 241 16.36 3.58 -29.03
CA VAL A 241 15.41 2.81 -29.83
C VAL A 241 16.16 1.75 -30.62
N TYR A 242 15.66 0.52 -30.57
CA TYR A 242 16.22 -0.62 -31.25
C TYR A 242 15.20 -1.22 -32.22
N ILE A 243 15.64 -1.49 -33.45
CA ILE A 243 14.90 -2.28 -34.44
C ILE A 243 15.70 -3.57 -34.64
N ASP A 244 15.08 -4.71 -34.35
CA ASP A 244 15.71 -6.04 -34.40
C ASP A 244 17.05 -6.10 -33.63
N GLY A 245 17.13 -5.38 -32.51
CA GLY A 245 18.30 -5.27 -31.65
C GLY A 245 19.39 -4.30 -32.13
N ILE A 246 19.19 -3.63 -33.27
CA ILE A 246 20.12 -2.63 -33.81
C ILE A 246 19.65 -1.23 -33.42
N GLU A 247 20.56 -0.42 -32.89
CA GLU A 247 20.27 0.93 -32.44
C GLU A 247 19.95 1.88 -33.61
N VAL A 248 18.81 2.58 -33.49
CA VAL A 248 18.29 3.55 -34.45
C VAL A 248 17.69 4.78 -33.75
N SER A 249 18.18 5.13 -32.55
CA SER A 249 17.59 6.13 -31.65
C SER A 249 17.31 7.50 -32.28
N ASN A 250 18.13 7.92 -33.25
CA ASN A 250 18.05 9.20 -33.95
C ASN A 250 18.60 9.06 -35.38
N ALA A 251 18.55 10.13 -36.18
CA ALA A 251 18.98 10.10 -37.58
C ALA A 251 20.46 9.68 -37.76
N SER A 252 21.34 10.05 -36.82
CA SER A 252 22.76 9.66 -36.87
C SER A 252 22.94 8.17 -36.58
N ALA A 253 22.24 7.64 -35.57
CA ALA A 253 22.26 6.21 -35.23
C ALA A 253 21.67 5.37 -36.38
N ALA A 254 20.55 5.82 -36.96
CA ALA A 254 19.95 5.19 -38.13
C ALA A 254 20.91 5.15 -39.32
N ALA A 255 21.60 6.26 -39.65
CA ALA A 255 22.59 6.28 -40.72
C ALA A 255 23.79 5.34 -40.45
N ALA A 256 24.24 5.24 -39.19
CA ALA A 256 25.34 4.37 -38.79
C ALA A 256 24.95 2.87 -38.72
N SER A 257 23.68 2.57 -38.51
CA SER A 257 23.16 1.20 -38.35
C SER A 257 23.27 0.34 -39.62
N GLY A 258 23.37 0.97 -40.80
CA GLY A 258 23.29 0.29 -42.09
C GLY A 258 21.87 -0.19 -42.46
N LEU A 259 20.87 0.08 -41.61
CA LEU A 259 19.47 -0.18 -41.90
C LEU A 259 18.90 0.91 -42.81
N ALA A 260 18.05 0.51 -43.76
CA ALA A 260 17.28 1.44 -44.57
C ALA A 260 16.09 1.97 -43.74
N VAL A 261 16.40 2.90 -42.82
CA VAL A 261 15.44 3.59 -41.95
C VAL A 261 15.84 5.05 -41.80
N THR A 262 14.84 5.92 -41.72
CA THR A 262 14.97 7.36 -41.48
C THR A 262 14.18 7.73 -40.24
N VAL A 263 14.65 8.72 -39.48
CA VAL A 263 14.06 9.14 -38.21
C VAL A 263 13.63 10.61 -38.28
N GLU A 264 12.39 10.90 -37.90
CA GLU A 264 11.86 12.26 -37.85
C GLU A 264 11.10 12.50 -36.53
N PRO A 265 11.45 13.52 -35.72
CA PRO A 265 12.51 14.50 -35.94
C PRO A 265 13.92 13.87 -35.87
N ALA A 266 14.93 14.57 -36.40
CA ALA A 266 16.30 14.05 -36.53
C ALA A 266 16.93 13.64 -35.20
N ASP A 267 16.56 14.32 -34.11
CA ASP A 267 17.02 14.03 -32.74
C ASP A 267 16.32 12.82 -32.11
N GLY A 268 15.30 12.26 -32.77
CA GLY A 268 14.51 11.14 -32.27
C GLY A 268 13.47 11.53 -31.22
N LEU A 269 13.03 10.54 -30.45
CA LEU A 269 11.99 10.72 -29.43
C LEU A 269 12.48 11.58 -28.28
N GLN A 270 11.67 12.57 -27.88
CA GLN A 270 12.02 13.52 -26.82
C GLN A 270 11.44 13.10 -25.47
N ALA A 271 12.10 13.47 -24.38
CA ALA A 271 11.62 13.28 -23.01
C ALA A 271 10.53 14.30 -22.63
N VAL A 272 9.51 14.44 -23.48
CA VAL A 272 8.39 15.35 -23.28
C VAL A 272 7.09 14.58 -23.53
N GLN A 273 6.14 14.73 -22.61
CA GLN A 273 4.83 14.11 -22.72
C GLN A 273 4.12 14.56 -24.02
N GLY A 274 3.59 13.59 -24.76
CA GLY A 274 2.96 13.79 -26.06
C GLY A 274 3.94 13.97 -27.22
N SER A 275 5.25 13.92 -26.98
CA SER A 275 6.23 13.97 -28.07
C SER A 275 6.15 12.72 -28.93
N GLN A 276 6.43 12.90 -30.23
CA GLN A 276 6.36 11.85 -31.22
C GLN A 276 7.63 11.83 -32.05
N ALA A 277 8.05 10.62 -32.41
CA ALA A 277 9.08 10.39 -33.41
C ALA A 277 8.68 9.24 -34.33
N THR A 278 9.08 9.34 -35.58
CA THR A 278 8.69 8.44 -36.67
C THR A 278 9.91 7.76 -37.22
N TRP A 279 9.84 6.44 -37.38
CA TRP A 279 10.82 5.65 -38.11
C TRP A 279 10.19 5.16 -39.40
N LYS A 280 10.82 5.46 -40.53
CA LYS A 280 10.32 5.11 -41.86
C LYS A 280 11.37 4.42 -42.71
N GLY A 281 11.00 3.32 -43.35
CA GLY A 281 11.85 2.64 -44.33
C GLY A 281 11.62 1.13 -44.37
N THR A 282 12.39 0.43 -45.21
CA THR A 282 12.22 -1.01 -45.41
C THR A 282 12.59 -1.83 -44.18
N ALA A 283 13.43 -1.30 -43.28
CA ALA A 283 13.79 -1.98 -42.04
C ALA A 283 12.65 -2.05 -41.00
N VAL A 284 11.62 -1.21 -41.13
CA VAL A 284 10.42 -1.29 -40.29
C VAL A 284 9.23 -1.90 -41.04
N MET A 285 9.46 -2.44 -42.24
CA MET A 285 8.40 -2.92 -43.12
C MET A 285 7.78 -4.22 -42.62
N ASN A 286 6.46 -4.21 -42.37
CA ASN A 286 5.74 -5.42 -42.02
C ASN A 286 5.29 -6.18 -43.27
N ASN A 287 6.16 -7.04 -43.80
CA ASN A 287 5.87 -7.95 -44.93
C ASN A 287 5.52 -9.37 -44.48
N GLY A 288 4.91 -9.53 -43.30
CA GLY A 288 4.56 -10.84 -42.73
C GLY A 288 5.69 -11.48 -41.90
N THR A 289 6.83 -10.81 -41.75
CA THR A 289 7.81 -11.11 -40.70
C THR A 289 7.68 -10.02 -39.62
N PRO A 290 7.47 -10.38 -38.34
CA PRO A 290 7.39 -9.41 -37.26
C PRO A 290 8.70 -8.63 -37.13
N VAL A 291 8.62 -7.30 -37.06
CA VAL A 291 9.75 -6.43 -36.75
C VAL A 291 9.76 -6.22 -35.24
N SER A 292 10.88 -6.50 -34.58
CA SER A 292 11.01 -6.27 -33.15
C SER A 292 11.41 -4.82 -32.89
N VAL A 293 10.59 -4.08 -32.14
CA VAL A 293 10.92 -2.73 -31.70
C VAL A 293 11.02 -2.73 -30.18
N ALA A 294 12.14 -2.23 -29.67
CA ALA A 294 12.37 -2.05 -28.25
C ALA A 294 12.82 -0.61 -27.97
N VAL A 295 12.31 -0.02 -26.90
CA VAL A 295 12.71 1.30 -26.42
C VAL A 295 13.29 1.13 -25.03
N ALA A 296 14.54 1.52 -24.84
CA ALA A 296 15.17 1.59 -23.53
C ALA A 296 15.09 3.03 -23.01
N ALA A 297 14.41 3.22 -21.87
CA ALA A 297 14.45 4.47 -21.11
C ALA A 297 15.57 4.40 -20.08
N HIS A 298 16.38 5.46 -19.98
CA HIS A 298 17.54 5.51 -19.11
C HIS A 298 17.37 6.49 -17.95
N GLY A 299 17.61 6.00 -16.74
CA GLY A 299 17.57 6.77 -15.52
C GLY A 299 18.85 7.53 -15.27
N ALA A 300 18.73 8.71 -14.67
CA ALA A 300 19.87 9.42 -14.12
C ALA A 300 20.60 8.61 -13.02
N ASP A 301 19.92 7.65 -12.39
CA ASP A 301 20.45 6.71 -11.41
C ASP A 301 21.15 5.47 -12.03
N GLY A 302 21.19 5.37 -13.37
CA GLY A 302 21.76 4.25 -14.11
C GLY A 302 20.81 3.07 -14.32
N SER A 303 19.57 3.14 -13.85
CA SER A 303 18.56 2.11 -14.11
C SER A 303 18.03 2.19 -15.55
N LYS A 304 17.48 1.06 -16.05
CA LYS A 304 17.00 0.92 -17.42
C LYS A 304 15.65 0.21 -17.45
N GLN A 305 14.71 0.76 -18.20
CA GLN A 305 13.44 0.09 -18.49
C GLN A 305 13.33 -0.19 -19.98
N PHE A 306 12.89 -1.39 -20.34
CA PHE A 306 12.62 -1.75 -21.72
C PHE A 306 11.12 -1.79 -21.97
N VAL A 307 10.66 -0.99 -22.93
CA VAL A 307 9.32 -1.07 -23.51
C VAL A 307 9.43 -1.91 -24.78
N PHE A 308 8.76 -3.05 -24.79
CA PHE A 308 8.72 -3.94 -25.95
C PHE A 308 7.39 -3.81 -26.66
N ASP A 309 7.42 -3.86 -27.99
CA ASP A 309 6.21 -4.12 -28.75
C ASP A 309 5.68 -5.52 -28.39
N ARG A 310 4.39 -5.58 -28.03
CA ARG A 310 3.68 -6.80 -27.70
C ARG A 310 2.60 -7.05 -28.76
N GLN A 311 2.93 -6.90 -30.04
CA GLN A 311 2.06 -7.36 -31.11
C GLN A 311 2.23 -8.87 -31.29
N ALA A 312 1.21 -9.59 -30.81
CA ALA A 312 0.88 -10.98 -31.16
C ALA A 312 0.16 -11.04 -32.51
#